data_AF-A0A2A5ADD0-F1
#
_entry.id   AF-A0A2A5ADD0-F1
#
_cell.length_a   1.000
_cell.length_b   1.000
_cell.length_c   1.000
_cell.angle_alpha   90.00
_cell.angle_beta   90.00
_cell.angle_gamma   90.00
#
_symmetry.space_group_name_H-M   'P 1'
#
loop_
_entity.id
_entity.type
_entity.pdbx_description
1 polymer ?
#
loop_
_entity_poly.entity_id
_entity_poly.type
_entity_poly.pdbx_seq_one_letter_code
_entity_poly.pdbx_strand_id
1 'polypeptide(L)'
;MPDVRMHNSSLVHSNIWFLQYFEYILLFTYKGLCLALMRKTQYSLVLRLNTVKTLKIRPVSGKTSIHRESSVSDNDKNRQIKVKTPMNKKPLYYAISILVSFVFLSSAYAQSYEPPRTVYGKPDLQGTWSNASITTLERNERYESLILTDDEINRATDEHPQNVRLATDDNMVAGQLPDGSDLPKGRGYNAFWIDPGTRFGNINGEHRTSWIVDPADGRIPYNEQGRARKVALRAKSSTFDGPESRPLAERCISTGLRTGPPMINGLYNNNYEIVQTADYVVLRTEMISHARVVPLNTEHKLSVYAPMFGESVGHWEGDTLVVVTTNFSPMQEEAAISLTTKGRVIERFTRVSDEQIIYEFTIDDPAYYTQPWHGELSFLATDSKVYEFACHEGNYAMSGILAGARRQEHDEQQK
;
A
#
# COMPACT_ATOMS: atom_id res chain seq x y z
N MET A 1 56.99 -23.15 -17.36
CA MET A 1 56.82 -24.20 -18.39
C MET A 1 55.83 -25.22 -17.87
N PRO A 2 54.79 -25.59 -18.64
CA PRO A 2 54.17 -24.86 -19.74
C PRO A 2 52.67 -24.58 -19.44
N ASP A 3 52.04 -23.48 -19.85
CA ASP A 3 52.01 -22.79 -21.15
C ASP A 3 51.17 -23.55 -22.19
N VAL A 4 49.94 -23.08 -22.43
CA VAL A 4 49.27 -23.19 -23.73
C VAL A 4 48.56 -21.87 -24.01
N ARG A 5 49.26 -20.99 -24.73
CA ARG A 5 48.65 -20.05 -25.67
C ARG A 5 48.15 -20.82 -26.88
N MET A 6 47.00 -20.41 -27.43
CA MET A 6 46.85 -20.34 -28.88
C MET A 6 46.16 -19.04 -29.28
N HIS A 7 46.83 -18.35 -30.20
CA HIS A 7 46.45 -17.15 -30.91
C HIS A 7 45.45 -17.43 -32.05
N ASN A 8 44.68 -16.40 -32.39
CA ASN A 8 44.41 -15.80 -33.71
C ASN A 8 42.90 -15.54 -33.91
N SER A 9 42.44 -14.29 -33.85
CA SER A 9 42.53 -13.22 -34.86
C SER A 9 41.70 -13.51 -36.13
N SER A 10 40.56 -12.84 -36.25
CA SER A 10 40.06 -12.17 -37.47
C SER A 10 38.52 -12.09 -37.42
N LEU A 11 37.97 -10.87 -37.32
CA LEU A 11 36.69 -10.42 -37.92
C LEU A 11 36.31 -9.05 -37.33
N VAL A 12 37.17 -8.06 -37.56
CA VAL A 12 36.72 -6.67 -37.69
C VAL A 12 36.39 -6.51 -39.16
N HIS A 13 35.25 -5.88 -39.48
CA HIS A 13 34.64 -5.63 -40.81
C HIS A 13 33.51 -6.58 -41.22
N SER A 14 32.33 -6.46 -40.58
CA SER A 14 31.02 -6.59 -41.24
C SER A 14 29.87 -6.43 -40.25
N ASN A 15 29.56 -5.21 -39.77
CA ASN A 15 28.30 -4.95 -39.07
C ASN A 15 27.82 -3.48 -39.11
N ILE A 16 28.32 -2.68 -40.07
CA ILE A 16 27.85 -1.30 -40.28
C ILE A 16 26.75 -1.22 -41.35
N TRP A 17 26.45 -2.32 -42.05
CA TRP A 17 25.41 -2.36 -43.09
C TRP A 17 24.04 -2.89 -42.63
N PHE A 18 23.92 -3.41 -41.41
CA PHE A 18 22.65 -3.96 -40.88
C PHE A 18 21.82 -2.96 -40.07
N LEU A 19 22.45 -1.94 -39.49
CA LEU A 19 21.75 -0.93 -38.66
C LEU A 19 21.08 0.18 -39.49
N GLN A 20 21.55 0.43 -40.71
CA GLN A 20 20.97 1.48 -41.58
C GLN A 20 19.73 1.00 -42.35
N TYR A 21 19.53 -0.31 -42.48
CA TYR A 21 18.37 -0.89 -43.17
C TYR A 21 17.12 -1.00 -42.26
N PHE A 22 17.32 -1.05 -40.94
CA PHE A 22 16.22 -1.11 -39.96
C PHE A 22 15.55 0.25 -39.72
N GLU A 23 16.30 1.36 -39.77
CA GLU A 23 15.71 2.70 -39.66
C GLU A 23 14.82 3.06 -40.86
N TYR A 24 15.14 2.59 -42.07
CA TYR A 24 14.34 2.86 -43.26
C TYR A 24 12.99 2.13 -43.30
N ILE A 25 12.90 0.95 -42.67
CA ILE A 25 11.65 0.17 -42.61
C ILE A 25 10.68 0.76 -41.56
N LEU A 26 11.19 1.28 -40.43
CA LEU A 26 10.38 1.97 -39.42
C LEU A 26 9.81 3.32 -39.90
N LEU A 27 10.55 4.06 -40.73
CA LEU A 27 10.10 5.33 -41.31
C LEU A 27 9.00 5.16 -42.38
N PHE A 28 8.97 4.02 -43.08
CA PHE A 28 7.94 3.73 -44.09
C PHE A 28 6.62 3.22 -43.50
N THR A 29 6.65 2.48 -42.39
CA THR A 29 5.44 2.02 -41.69
C THR A 29 4.72 3.16 -40.96
N TYR A 30 5.47 4.14 -40.43
CA TYR A 30 4.89 5.32 -39.76
C TYR A 30 4.16 6.27 -40.72
N LYS A 31 4.71 6.51 -41.92
CA LYS A 31 4.04 7.34 -42.94
C LYS A 31 2.78 6.68 -43.50
N GLY A 32 2.74 5.35 -43.60
CA GLY A 32 1.56 4.60 -44.03
C GLY A 32 0.40 4.66 -43.04
N LEU A 33 0.70 4.63 -41.73
CA LEU A 33 -0.32 4.67 -40.67
C LEU A 33 -0.94 6.08 -40.51
N CYS A 34 -0.13 7.14 -40.67
CA CYS A 34 -0.63 8.52 -40.60
C CYS A 34 -1.53 8.91 -41.79
N LEU A 35 -1.30 8.36 -43.00
CA LEU A 35 -2.18 8.59 -44.15
C LEU A 35 -3.51 7.81 -44.09
N ALA A 36 -3.54 6.66 -43.40
CA ALA A 36 -4.75 5.87 -43.19
C ALA A 36 -5.68 6.52 -42.14
N LEU A 37 -5.12 7.19 -41.13
CA LEU A 37 -5.88 7.90 -40.09
C LEU A 37 -6.44 9.26 -40.55
N MET A 38 -5.82 9.92 -41.55
CA MET A 38 -6.33 11.19 -42.09
C MET A 38 -7.43 11.04 -43.16
N ARG A 39 -7.80 9.82 -43.58
CA ARG A 39 -8.88 9.59 -44.56
C ARG A 39 -10.24 9.21 -43.97
N LYS A 40 -10.39 9.14 -42.64
CA LYS A 40 -11.63 8.68 -41.98
C LYS A 40 -12.41 9.72 -41.17
N THR A 41 -12.03 11.00 -41.23
CA THR A 41 -12.75 12.08 -40.53
C THR A 41 -13.01 13.26 -41.47
N GLN A 42 -14.08 13.13 -42.26
CA GLN A 42 -14.81 14.30 -42.76
C GLN A 42 -16.21 14.26 -42.15
N TYR A 43 -16.57 15.27 -41.35
CA TYR A 43 -17.85 15.98 -41.41
C TYR A 43 -17.83 17.22 -40.51
N SER A 44 -17.81 18.38 -41.18
CA SER A 44 -18.39 19.69 -40.83
C SER A 44 -18.11 20.37 -39.48
N LEU A 45 -17.26 21.40 -39.50
CA LEU A 45 -17.30 22.53 -38.56
C LEU A 45 -17.39 23.84 -39.37
N VAL A 46 -18.54 24.52 -39.31
CA VAL A 46 -18.75 25.86 -39.85
C VAL A 46 -18.43 26.88 -38.75
N LEU A 47 -17.31 27.59 -38.91
CA LEU A 47 -16.93 28.72 -38.05
C LEU A 47 -17.47 30.03 -38.65
N ARG A 48 -18.34 30.73 -37.90
CA ARG A 48 -18.60 32.16 -38.08
C ARG A 48 -17.88 32.92 -36.96
N LEU A 49 -16.92 33.75 -37.35
CA LEU A 49 -16.31 34.79 -36.53
C LEU A 49 -17.30 35.94 -36.36
N ASN A 50 -17.44 36.46 -35.14
CA ASN A 50 -17.67 37.89 -34.93
C ASN A 50 -17.19 38.33 -33.53
N THR A 51 -16.31 39.32 -33.59
CA THR A 51 -15.75 40.23 -32.58
C THR A 51 -16.64 40.60 -31.39
N VAL A 52 -16.06 40.68 -30.19
CA VAL A 52 -16.56 41.54 -29.10
C VAL A 52 -15.40 42.25 -28.39
N LYS A 53 -15.54 43.58 -28.28
CA LYS A 53 -14.69 44.53 -27.57
C LYS A 53 -14.90 44.46 -26.05
N THR A 54 -13.82 44.74 -25.33
CA THR A 54 -13.69 45.08 -23.89
C THR A 54 -14.72 46.08 -23.34
N LEU A 55 -15.20 45.89 -22.09
CA LEU A 55 -15.26 46.98 -21.09
C LEU A 55 -15.47 46.51 -19.62
N LYS A 56 -14.74 47.22 -18.75
CA LYS A 56 -14.63 47.40 -17.27
C LYS A 56 -15.72 46.94 -16.27
N ILE A 57 -15.22 46.73 -15.03
CA ILE A 57 -15.86 46.30 -13.77
C ILE A 57 -16.24 47.49 -12.85
N ARG A 58 -17.28 47.28 -12.01
CA ARG A 58 -17.57 47.74 -10.61
C ARG A 58 -18.75 48.72 -10.43
N PRO A 59 -19.38 48.82 -9.23
CA PRO A 59 -20.23 47.83 -8.49
C PRO A 59 -21.53 48.51 -7.92
N VAL A 60 -22.30 47.86 -7.01
CA VAL A 60 -22.94 48.41 -5.76
C VAL A 60 -24.29 47.75 -5.34
N SER A 61 -24.29 47.29 -4.08
CA SER A 61 -25.29 47.20 -2.96
C SER A 61 -26.76 46.74 -3.07
N GLY A 62 -27.18 46.04 -1.99
CA GLY A 62 -28.34 46.41 -1.14
C GLY A 62 -29.55 45.46 -1.20
N LYS A 63 -29.73 44.54 -0.22
CA LYS A 63 -30.49 44.63 1.05
C LYS A 63 -32.01 44.32 0.97
N THR A 64 -32.38 43.19 1.60
CA THR A 64 -33.50 42.93 2.55
C THR A 64 -34.94 43.33 2.24
N SER A 65 -35.88 42.38 2.39
CA SER A 65 -37.01 42.48 3.34
C SER A 65 -37.75 41.14 3.55
N ILE A 66 -38.22 40.95 4.78
CA ILE A 66 -39.09 39.87 5.29
C ILE A 66 -40.34 40.58 5.86
N HIS A 67 -41.55 40.05 5.64
CA HIS A 67 -42.74 40.26 6.49
C HIS A 67 -43.73 39.09 6.23
N ARG A 68 -44.16 38.35 7.28
CA ARG A 68 -45.46 38.45 8.04
C ARG A 68 -46.69 38.14 7.16
N GLU A 69 -47.72 37.39 7.53
CA GLU A 69 -48.37 37.07 8.82
C GLU A 69 -49.50 36.02 8.60
N SER A 70 -50.01 35.43 9.70
CA SER A 70 -51.36 34.85 9.98
C SER A 70 -51.97 33.77 9.04
N SER A 71 -52.29 32.53 9.47
CA SER A 71 -53.29 32.02 10.44
C SER A 71 -54.77 32.04 9.98
N VAL A 72 -55.42 30.86 9.97
CA VAL A 72 -56.79 30.52 10.45
C VAL A 72 -57.64 29.59 9.53
N SER A 73 -58.12 28.52 10.19
CA SER A 73 -59.32 27.65 10.09
C SER A 73 -59.64 26.71 8.92
N ASP A 74 -59.93 25.47 9.34
CA ASP A 74 -60.86 24.44 8.81
C ASP A 74 -62.06 25.02 8.04
N ASN A 75 -62.67 24.39 7.03
CA ASN A 75 -63.02 22.98 6.90
C ASN A 75 -63.44 22.66 5.44
N ASP A 76 -63.55 21.36 5.15
CA ASP A 76 -64.43 20.73 4.15
C ASP A 76 -63.94 20.42 2.70
N LYS A 77 -63.86 19.09 2.47
CA LYS A 77 -64.19 18.31 1.26
C LYS A 77 -63.40 18.47 -0.05
N ASN A 78 -62.53 17.47 -0.23
CA ASN A 78 -62.52 16.52 -1.35
C ASN A 78 -62.14 17.05 -2.75
N ARG A 79 -60.84 17.04 -3.08
CA ARG A 79 -60.39 16.81 -4.47
C ARG A 79 -58.98 16.21 -4.52
N GLN A 80 -58.89 14.98 -5.02
CA GLN A 80 -57.61 14.34 -5.34
C GLN A 80 -56.87 15.13 -6.42
N ILE A 81 -55.62 15.51 -6.15
CA ILE A 81 -54.66 15.93 -7.17
C ILE A 81 -53.41 15.06 -7.01
N LYS A 82 -53.33 14.00 -7.84
CA LYS A 82 -52.09 13.25 -8.06
C LYS A 82 -51.16 14.10 -8.92
N VAL A 83 -50.15 14.73 -8.31
CA VAL A 83 -49.01 15.29 -9.04
C VAL A 83 -47.96 14.18 -9.18
N LYS A 84 -47.86 13.60 -10.38
CA LYS A 84 -46.73 12.75 -10.78
C LYS A 84 -45.60 13.64 -11.23
N THR A 85 -44.55 13.80 -10.42
CA THR A 85 -43.27 14.36 -10.87
C THR A 85 -42.39 13.21 -11.40
N PRO A 86 -41.92 13.24 -12.66
CA PRO A 86 -41.01 12.20 -13.16
C PRO A 86 -39.59 12.48 -12.67
N MET A 87 -39.07 11.61 -11.79
CA MET A 87 -37.64 11.59 -11.44
C MET A 87 -36.80 11.14 -12.65
N ASN A 88 -35.95 12.04 -13.11
CA ASN A 88 -35.06 11.88 -14.25
C ASN A 88 -33.88 10.96 -13.88
N LYS A 89 -33.88 9.70 -14.33
CA LYS A 89 -32.88 8.64 -14.02
C LYS A 89 -31.49 8.86 -14.67
N LYS A 90 -31.19 10.06 -15.16
CA LYS A 90 -29.97 10.34 -15.94
C LYS A 90 -28.66 10.58 -15.15
N PRO A 91 -28.62 10.94 -13.84
CA PRO A 91 -27.34 11.17 -13.17
C PRO A 91 -26.66 9.86 -12.71
N LEU A 92 -27.39 8.74 -12.65
CA LEU A 92 -26.86 7.45 -12.19
C LEU A 92 -26.01 6.72 -13.26
N TYR A 93 -26.30 6.95 -14.55
CA TYR A 93 -25.56 6.31 -15.65
C TYR A 93 -24.20 6.95 -15.94
N TYR A 94 -24.02 8.23 -15.61
CA TYR A 94 -22.73 8.92 -15.77
C TYR A 94 -21.71 8.51 -14.69
N ALA A 95 -22.16 8.25 -13.46
CA ALA A 95 -21.30 7.78 -12.38
C ALA A 95 -20.74 6.37 -12.63
N ILE A 96 -21.53 5.48 -13.27
CA ILE A 96 -21.10 4.12 -13.61
C ILE A 96 -20.15 4.11 -14.83
N SER A 97 -20.33 5.03 -15.79
CA SER A 97 -19.48 5.09 -16.99
C SER A 97 -18.06 5.62 -16.71
N ILE A 98 -17.90 6.48 -15.70
CA ILE A 98 -16.58 6.98 -15.28
C ILE A 98 -15.80 5.90 -14.51
N LEU A 99 -16.49 5.04 -13.75
CA LEU A 99 -15.90 3.92 -13.01
C LEU A 99 -15.42 2.78 -13.93
N VAL A 100 -16.09 2.56 -15.07
CA VAL A 100 -15.67 1.54 -16.06
C VAL A 100 -14.53 2.04 -16.95
N SER A 101 -14.37 3.37 -17.13
CA SER A 101 -13.33 3.92 -18.00
C SER A 101 -11.95 4.00 -17.34
N PHE A 102 -11.89 4.01 -15.99
CA PHE A 102 -10.61 3.94 -15.25
C PHE A 102 -10.08 2.50 -15.10
N VAL A 103 -10.91 1.48 -15.34
CA VAL A 103 -10.50 0.06 -15.27
C VAL A 103 -9.76 -0.40 -16.53
N PHE A 104 -9.82 0.34 -17.65
CA PHE A 104 -9.33 -0.14 -18.95
C PHE A 104 -8.15 0.64 -19.56
N LEU A 105 -7.57 1.64 -18.88
CA LEU A 105 -6.54 2.50 -19.48
C LEU A 105 -5.13 2.43 -18.86
N SER A 106 -4.77 1.31 -18.21
CA SER A 106 -3.41 1.08 -17.69
C SER A 106 -2.60 0.00 -18.44
N SER A 107 -3.10 -0.53 -19.56
CA SER A 107 -2.51 -1.73 -20.19
C SER A 107 -1.62 -1.48 -21.40
N ALA A 108 -1.14 -0.26 -21.63
CA ALA A 108 -0.22 0.01 -22.73
C ALA A 108 1.10 0.54 -22.16
N TYR A 109 2.19 -0.20 -22.40
CA TYR A 109 3.57 0.03 -21.93
C TYR A 109 3.96 -0.60 -20.59
N ALA A 110 3.81 -1.92 -20.50
CA ALA A 110 4.86 -2.74 -19.90
C ALA A 110 5.35 -3.70 -20.99
N GLN A 111 6.66 -3.92 -21.13
CA GLN A 111 7.13 -5.16 -21.74
C GLN A 111 6.38 -6.28 -21.00
N SER A 112 5.67 -7.14 -21.72
CA SER A 112 4.88 -8.20 -21.09
C SER A 112 5.84 -9.23 -20.50
N TYR A 113 6.34 -8.94 -19.30
CA TYR A 113 7.08 -9.89 -18.50
C TYR A 113 6.19 -11.11 -18.31
N GLU A 114 6.71 -12.26 -18.72
CA GLU A 114 6.03 -13.54 -18.58
C GLU A 114 6.65 -14.24 -17.37
N PRO A 115 5.95 -14.31 -16.23
CA PRO A 115 6.51 -14.90 -15.03
C PRO A 115 6.80 -16.39 -15.25
N PRO A 116 7.85 -16.95 -14.62
CA PRO A 116 8.02 -18.39 -14.56
C PRO A 116 6.75 -19.04 -14.02
N ARG A 117 6.40 -20.21 -14.55
CA ARG A 117 5.16 -20.91 -14.20
C ARG A 117 5.47 -22.11 -13.32
N THR A 118 4.65 -22.29 -12.29
CA THR A 118 4.62 -23.53 -11.50
C THR A 118 4.19 -24.72 -12.36
N VAL A 119 4.35 -25.94 -11.83
CA VAL A 119 3.86 -27.18 -12.48
C VAL A 119 2.33 -27.19 -12.71
N TYR A 120 1.61 -26.28 -12.07
CA TYR A 120 0.15 -26.11 -12.22
C TYR A 120 -0.22 -24.98 -13.20
N GLY A 121 0.77 -24.40 -13.90
CA GLY A 121 0.56 -23.36 -14.92
C GLY A 121 0.26 -21.97 -14.37
N LYS A 122 0.40 -21.75 -13.05
CA LYS A 122 0.23 -20.44 -12.40
C LYS A 122 1.57 -19.72 -12.25
N PRO A 123 1.60 -18.38 -12.23
CA PRO A 123 2.82 -17.62 -11.90
C PRO A 123 3.48 -18.16 -10.64
N ASP A 124 4.79 -18.38 -10.72
CA ASP A 124 5.62 -18.80 -9.61
C ASP A 124 6.00 -17.58 -8.78
N LEU A 125 5.42 -17.49 -7.59
CA LEU A 125 5.69 -16.51 -6.54
C LEU A 125 6.58 -17.11 -5.44
N GLN A 126 6.98 -18.39 -5.55
CA GLN A 126 7.74 -19.06 -4.50
C GLN A 126 9.10 -18.39 -4.30
N GLY A 127 9.57 -18.44 -3.06
CA GLY A 127 10.87 -17.91 -2.66
C GLY A 127 10.79 -17.01 -1.44
N THR A 128 11.91 -16.37 -1.14
CA THR A 128 11.99 -15.37 -0.08
C THR A 128 12.00 -13.98 -0.69
N TRP A 129 11.18 -13.11 -0.12
CA TRP A 129 10.95 -11.75 -0.57
C TRP A 129 11.11 -10.79 0.61
N SER A 130 11.59 -9.58 0.35
CA SER A 130 11.72 -8.52 1.34
C SER A 130 10.95 -7.28 0.91
N ASN A 131 10.25 -6.65 1.83
CA ASN A 131 9.63 -5.34 1.59
C ASN A 131 10.41 -4.18 2.21
N ALA A 132 11.66 -4.41 2.63
CA ALA A 132 12.52 -3.39 3.23
C ALA A 132 12.63 -2.14 2.33
N SER A 133 12.30 -0.99 2.89
CA SER A 133 12.25 0.31 2.25
C SER A 133 12.19 1.44 3.29
N ILE A 134 12.75 2.61 2.97
CA ILE A 134 12.55 3.81 3.79
C ILE A 134 11.17 4.48 3.56
N THR A 135 10.40 4.02 2.56
CA THR A 135 9.02 4.45 2.36
C THR A 135 8.13 3.96 3.51
N THR A 136 7.27 4.85 4.01
CA THR A 136 6.32 4.57 5.10
C THR A 136 4.90 4.38 4.58
N LEU A 137 4.02 3.77 5.38
CA LEU A 137 2.61 3.60 5.03
C LEU A 137 1.94 4.91 4.61
N GLU A 138 1.97 5.91 5.50
CA GLU A 138 1.40 7.23 5.26
C GLU A 138 2.45 8.22 4.73
N ARG A 139 2.03 9.17 3.89
CA ARG A 139 2.92 10.19 3.34
C ARG A 139 3.40 11.15 4.42
N ASN A 140 4.71 11.33 4.51
CA ASN A 140 5.28 12.32 5.39
C ASN A 140 5.04 13.73 4.85
N GLU A 141 4.82 14.71 5.74
CA GLU A 141 4.54 16.11 5.38
C GLU A 141 5.67 16.78 4.59
N ARG A 142 6.89 16.23 4.63
CA ARG A 142 8.04 16.70 3.81
C ARG A 142 7.89 16.43 2.31
N TYR A 143 6.90 15.63 1.89
CA TYR A 143 6.67 15.26 0.49
C TYR A 143 5.32 15.78 0.02
N GLU A 144 5.32 16.55 -1.06
CA GLU A 144 4.09 17.12 -1.65
C GLU A 144 3.36 16.13 -2.59
N SER A 145 4.10 15.20 -3.20
CA SER A 145 3.61 14.24 -4.19
C SER A 145 3.81 12.79 -3.75
N LEU A 146 3.04 11.88 -4.35
CA LEU A 146 3.20 10.43 -4.19
C LEU A 146 4.52 9.92 -4.80
N ILE A 147 4.95 10.54 -5.90
CA ILE A 147 6.08 10.11 -6.71
C ILE A 147 7.18 11.17 -6.60
N LEU A 148 8.39 10.72 -6.28
CA LEU A 148 9.60 11.52 -6.42
C LEU A 148 10.12 11.46 -7.85
N THR A 149 10.58 12.59 -8.37
CA THR A 149 11.31 12.61 -9.64
C THR A 149 12.72 12.00 -9.49
N ASP A 150 13.31 11.58 -10.60
CA ASP A 150 14.67 11.02 -10.63
C ASP A 150 15.75 11.99 -10.11
N ASP A 151 15.52 13.30 -10.23
CA ASP A 151 16.45 14.30 -9.68
C ASP A 151 16.29 14.47 -8.16
N GLU A 152 15.09 14.21 -7.64
CA GLU A 152 14.79 14.35 -6.22
C GLU A 152 15.17 13.12 -5.40
N ILE A 153 15.15 11.92 -6.01
CA ILE A 153 15.29 10.66 -5.30
C ILE A 153 16.62 10.54 -4.55
N ASN A 154 17.73 10.93 -5.18
CA ASN A 154 19.07 10.83 -4.57
C ASN A 154 19.15 11.73 -3.33
N ARG A 155 18.77 13.00 -3.47
CA ARG A 155 18.72 13.95 -2.36
C ARG A 155 17.78 13.48 -1.25
N ALA A 156 16.56 13.07 -1.61
CA ALA A 156 15.57 12.62 -0.64
C ALA A 156 16.02 11.37 0.13
N THR A 157 16.78 10.48 -0.53
CA THR A 157 17.35 9.26 0.05
C THR A 157 18.49 9.62 1.00
N ASP A 158 19.45 10.44 0.56
CA ASP A 158 20.61 10.83 1.37
C ASP A 158 20.18 11.63 2.61
N GLU A 159 19.21 12.52 2.45
CA GLU A 159 18.64 13.33 3.54
C GLU A 159 17.55 12.59 4.33
N HIS A 160 17.27 11.31 4.06
CA HIS A 160 16.28 10.58 4.83
C HIS A 160 16.76 10.38 6.27
N PRO A 161 15.95 10.70 7.31
CA PRO A 161 16.39 10.60 8.71
C PRO A 161 16.97 9.25 9.10
N GLN A 162 16.45 8.14 8.53
CA GLN A 162 17.00 6.81 8.78
C GLN A 162 18.38 6.62 8.15
N ASN A 163 18.62 7.13 6.94
CA ASN A 163 19.93 7.03 6.27
C ASN A 163 20.95 7.96 6.91
N VAL A 164 20.56 9.17 7.27
CA VAL A 164 21.39 10.09 8.07
C VAL A 164 21.76 9.45 9.39
N ARG A 165 20.80 8.82 10.07
CA ARG A 165 21.05 8.12 11.33
C ARG A 165 22.01 6.95 11.14
N LEU A 166 21.84 6.14 10.10
CA LEU A 166 22.76 5.03 9.80
C LEU A 166 24.20 5.52 9.61
N ALA A 167 24.38 6.60 8.85
CA ALA A 167 25.68 7.19 8.60
C ALA A 167 26.31 7.87 9.83
N THR A 168 25.51 8.36 10.78
CA THR A 168 25.98 9.20 11.90
C THR A 168 26.00 8.52 13.27
N ASP A 169 25.17 7.50 13.51
CA ASP A 169 25.09 6.86 14.83
C ASP A 169 26.42 6.17 15.18
N ASP A 170 27.03 5.47 14.21
CA ASP A 170 28.25 4.67 14.41
C ASP A 170 29.18 4.66 13.17
N ASN A 171 29.09 5.66 12.27
CA ASN A 171 29.76 5.65 10.95
C ASN A 171 29.46 4.38 10.12
N MET A 172 28.28 3.80 10.28
CA MET A 172 27.94 2.52 9.66
C MET A 172 27.66 2.70 8.17
N VAL A 173 28.22 1.79 7.37
CA VAL A 173 27.89 1.63 5.96
C VAL A 173 26.88 0.48 5.84
N ALA A 174 25.80 0.69 5.09
CA ALA A 174 24.78 -0.34 4.86
C ALA A 174 25.42 -1.65 4.37
N GLY A 175 25.12 -2.76 5.04
CA GLY A 175 25.65 -4.09 4.71
C GLY A 175 27.02 -4.44 5.31
N GLN A 176 27.60 -3.61 6.19
CA GLN A 176 28.87 -3.91 6.88
C GLN A 176 28.64 -4.22 8.37
N LEU A 177 29.44 -5.13 8.93
CA LEU A 177 29.39 -5.49 10.36
C LEU A 177 30.21 -4.48 11.22
N PRO A 178 29.76 -4.15 12.44
CA PRO A 178 30.50 -3.33 13.40
C PRO A 178 31.78 -4.02 13.87
N ASP A 179 32.73 -3.22 14.36
CA ASP A 179 33.99 -3.68 14.97
C ASP A 179 33.86 -4.12 16.44
N GLY A 180 32.65 -4.00 17.02
CA GLY A 180 32.27 -4.61 18.30
C GLY A 180 32.10 -3.64 19.48
N SER A 181 32.31 -2.33 19.33
CA SER A 181 31.98 -1.37 20.40
C SER A 181 30.55 -0.84 20.28
N ASP A 182 29.57 -1.55 20.84
CA ASP A 182 28.20 -1.02 20.95
C ASP A 182 28.19 0.17 21.93
N LEU A 183 27.72 1.33 21.46
CA LEU A 183 27.62 2.55 22.26
C LEU A 183 26.16 2.74 22.72
N PRO A 184 25.81 2.37 23.98
CA PRO A 184 24.50 2.69 24.54
C PRO A 184 24.39 4.18 24.87
N LYS A 185 24.17 5.03 23.85
CA LYS A 185 23.89 6.48 24.01
C LYS A 185 22.39 6.73 24.25
N GLY A 186 21.78 6.04 25.22
CA GLY A 186 20.38 6.29 25.62
C GLY A 186 19.32 6.01 24.53
N ARG A 187 19.68 5.25 23.49
CA ARG A 187 18.77 4.81 22.42
C ARG A 187 18.44 3.34 22.64
N GLY A 188 17.18 2.94 22.39
CA GLY A 188 16.75 1.55 22.55
C GLY A 188 17.45 0.57 21.60
N TYR A 189 17.73 1.02 20.36
CA TYR A 189 18.55 0.31 19.37
C TYR A 189 19.55 1.32 18.77
N ASN A 190 20.80 0.91 18.50
CA ASN A 190 21.68 1.66 17.60
C ASN A 190 21.24 1.43 16.13
N ALA A 191 21.89 2.09 15.16
CA ALA A 191 21.49 1.97 13.76
C ALA A 191 21.83 0.60 13.14
N PHE A 192 22.78 -0.14 13.72
CA PHE A 192 23.16 -1.48 13.29
C PHE A 192 22.04 -2.52 13.51
N TRP A 193 21.33 -2.44 14.63
CA TRP A 193 20.27 -3.39 14.99
C TRP A 193 18.93 -3.18 14.25
N ILE A 194 18.85 -2.19 13.37
CA ILE A 194 17.66 -1.94 12.56
C ILE A 194 18.00 -2.09 11.08
N ASP A 195 17.07 -2.66 10.33
CA ASP A 195 17.15 -2.83 8.88
C ASP A 195 15.80 -2.49 8.23
N PRO A 196 15.43 -1.19 8.21
CA PRO A 196 14.24 -0.76 7.48
C PRO A 196 14.46 -0.78 5.96
N GLY A 197 15.67 -1.04 5.46
CA GLY A 197 16.08 -0.69 4.09
C GLY A 197 16.61 0.74 3.99
N THR A 198 17.19 1.09 2.83
CA THR A 198 17.85 2.41 2.62
C THR A 198 17.33 3.17 1.40
N ARG A 199 16.41 2.60 0.62
CA ARG A 199 15.88 3.19 -0.62
C ARG A 199 14.36 3.31 -0.55
N PHE A 200 13.81 4.29 -1.24
CA PHE A 200 12.36 4.36 -1.43
C PHE A 200 11.89 3.17 -2.27
N GLY A 201 10.66 2.75 -2.02
CA GLY A 201 9.97 1.77 -2.83
C GLY A 201 9.88 2.23 -4.28
N ASN A 202 10.09 1.29 -5.20
CA ASN A 202 9.99 1.54 -6.62
C ASN A 202 8.90 0.62 -7.20
N ILE A 203 7.83 1.21 -7.71
CA ILE A 203 6.74 0.48 -8.36
C ILE A 203 6.67 0.95 -9.81
N ASN A 204 6.99 0.06 -10.75
CA ASN A 204 6.99 0.34 -12.19
C ASN A 204 7.87 1.54 -12.60
N GLY A 205 9.01 1.74 -11.93
CA GLY A 205 9.91 2.87 -12.18
C GLY A 205 9.58 4.12 -11.38
N GLU A 206 8.47 4.14 -10.64
CA GLU A 206 8.05 5.31 -9.84
C GLU A 206 8.41 5.14 -8.37
N HIS A 207 9.18 6.09 -7.84
CA HIS A 207 9.64 6.11 -6.46
C HIS A 207 8.58 6.65 -5.50
N ARG A 208 8.07 5.79 -4.60
CA ARG A 208 6.92 6.08 -3.73
C ARG A 208 7.34 6.81 -2.43
N THR A 209 6.70 7.93 -2.13
CA THR A 209 6.84 8.66 -0.86
C THR A 209 5.93 8.13 0.25
N SER A 210 4.92 7.33 -0.13
CA SER A 210 4.01 6.61 0.75
C SER A 210 3.53 5.32 0.09
N TRP A 211 3.13 4.33 0.88
CA TRP A 211 2.46 3.15 0.33
C TRP A 211 0.98 3.40 0.05
N ILE A 212 0.31 4.27 0.80
CA ILE A 212 -1.05 4.69 0.47
C ILE A 212 -1.02 5.55 -0.79
N VAL A 213 -1.82 5.12 -1.77
CA VAL A 213 -2.00 5.83 -3.05
C VAL A 213 -3.42 6.36 -3.22
N ASP A 214 -4.40 5.75 -2.53
CA ASP A 214 -5.76 6.27 -2.39
C ASP A 214 -6.18 6.16 -0.92
N PRO A 215 -6.52 7.27 -0.24
CA PRO A 215 -6.69 8.63 -0.76
C PRO A 215 -5.40 9.29 -1.27
N ALA A 216 -5.57 10.24 -2.19
CA ALA A 216 -4.47 10.92 -2.86
C ALA A 216 -3.53 11.68 -1.91
N ASP A 217 -3.98 12.04 -0.70
CA ASP A 217 -3.16 12.67 0.34
C ASP A 217 -2.20 11.69 1.05
N GLY A 218 -2.30 10.39 0.75
CA GLY A 218 -1.45 9.36 1.32
C GLY A 218 -1.72 9.12 2.81
N ARG A 219 -2.92 9.45 3.31
CA ARG A 219 -3.32 9.28 4.71
C ARG A 219 -4.43 8.25 4.85
N ILE A 220 -4.47 7.59 6.00
CA ILE A 220 -5.57 6.67 6.30
C ILE A 220 -6.86 7.49 6.53
N PRO A 221 -7.96 7.22 5.80
CA PRO A 221 -9.18 8.03 5.87
C PRO A 221 -10.05 7.65 7.07
N TYR A 222 -9.56 7.86 8.30
CA TYR A 222 -10.34 7.55 9.50
C TYR A 222 -11.62 8.40 9.56
N ASN A 223 -12.73 7.77 9.93
CA ASN A 223 -13.96 8.46 10.32
C ASN A 223 -13.90 8.85 11.82
N GLU A 224 -15.00 9.36 12.38
CA GLU A 224 -15.06 9.75 13.79
C GLU A 224 -14.82 8.57 14.75
N GLN A 225 -15.46 7.42 14.49
CA GLN A 225 -15.30 6.21 15.31
C GLN A 225 -13.87 5.67 15.23
N GLY A 226 -13.26 5.65 14.03
CA GLY A 226 -11.86 5.24 13.84
C GLY A 226 -10.88 6.13 14.61
N ARG A 227 -11.09 7.46 14.60
CA ARG A 227 -10.29 8.39 15.41
C ARG A 227 -10.49 8.17 16.90
N ALA A 228 -11.74 8.01 17.35
CA ALA A 228 -12.05 7.73 18.75
C ALA A 228 -11.41 6.42 19.22
N ARG A 229 -11.40 5.38 18.37
CA ARG A 229 -10.74 4.11 18.64
C ARG A 229 -9.24 4.28 18.88
N LYS A 230 -8.54 5.03 18.03
CA LYS A 230 -7.10 5.31 18.23
C LYS A 230 -6.81 6.01 19.55
N VAL A 231 -7.64 7.00 19.91
CA VAL A 231 -7.52 7.70 21.20
C VAL A 231 -7.72 6.72 22.36
N ALA A 232 -8.75 5.88 22.28
CA ALA A 232 -9.04 4.87 23.30
C ALA A 232 -7.90 3.86 23.46
N LEU A 233 -7.31 3.37 22.35
CA LEU A 233 -6.17 2.45 22.38
C LEU A 233 -4.93 3.09 23.02
N ARG A 234 -4.67 4.38 22.73
CA ARG A 234 -3.57 5.11 23.35
C ARG A 234 -3.78 5.28 24.85
N ALA A 235 -5.01 5.60 25.27
CA ALA A 235 -5.35 5.70 26.69
C ALA A 235 -5.21 4.35 27.39
N LYS A 236 -5.74 3.27 26.80
CA LYS A 236 -5.59 1.90 27.29
C LYS A 236 -4.11 1.52 27.47
N SER A 237 -3.28 1.81 26.45
CA SER A 237 -1.85 1.48 26.47
C SER A 237 -1.02 2.33 27.44
N SER A 238 -1.60 3.39 28.00
CA SER A 238 -0.96 4.22 29.02
C SER A 238 -1.13 3.71 30.45
N THR A 239 -1.96 2.68 30.65
CA THR A 239 -2.14 2.04 31.96
C THR A 239 -1.28 0.79 32.09
N PHE A 240 -1.02 0.39 33.34
CA PHE A 240 -0.15 -0.73 33.69
C PHE A 240 -0.85 -1.73 34.63
N ASP A 241 -2.19 -1.71 34.63
CA ASP A 241 -3.02 -2.48 35.57
C ASP A 241 -3.01 -3.99 35.28
N GLY A 242 -2.68 -4.39 34.06
CA GLY A 242 -2.64 -5.80 33.67
C GLY A 242 -2.09 -6.02 32.26
N PRO A 243 -1.85 -7.29 31.88
CA PRO A 243 -1.26 -7.61 30.58
C PRO A 243 -2.13 -7.19 29.40
N GLU A 244 -3.45 -7.10 29.57
CA GLU A 244 -4.39 -6.68 28.54
C GLU A 244 -4.28 -5.20 28.18
N SER A 245 -3.70 -4.36 29.04
CA SER A 245 -3.45 -2.95 28.72
C SER A 245 -2.28 -2.79 27.75
N ARG A 246 -1.39 -3.79 27.65
CA ARG A 246 -0.23 -3.73 26.76
C ARG A 246 -0.63 -3.93 25.29
N PRO A 247 -0.03 -3.18 24.35
CA PRO A 247 -0.26 -3.36 22.93
C PRO A 247 0.01 -4.80 22.46
N LEU A 248 -0.69 -5.24 21.40
CA LEU A 248 -0.51 -6.57 20.82
C LEU A 248 0.94 -6.91 20.45
N ALA A 249 1.73 -5.90 20.08
CA ALA A 249 3.13 -6.06 19.72
C ALA A 249 3.99 -6.48 20.92
N GLU A 250 3.75 -5.91 22.09
CA GLU A 250 4.48 -6.25 23.32
C GLU A 250 4.06 -7.60 23.89
N ARG A 251 2.83 -8.03 23.56
CA ARG A 251 2.28 -9.34 23.92
C ARG A 251 2.64 -10.43 22.92
N CYS A 252 3.43 -10.12 21.88
CA CYS A 252 3.83 -11.07 20.84
C CYS A 252 2.67 -11.72 20.07
N ILE A 253 1.53 -11.01 19.94
CA ILE A 253 0.35 -11.52 19.23
C ILE A 253 0.32 -10.99 17.80
N SER A 254 0.56 -9.69 17.63
CA SER A 254 0.59 -9.01 16.35
C SER A 254 1.52 -7.82 16.45
N THR A 255 2.57 -7.80 15.63
CA THR A 255 3.63 -6.78 15.73
C THR A 255 3.53 -5.79 14.58
N GLY A 256 2.59 -4.86 14.72
CA GLY A 256 2.31 -3.88 13.69
C GLY A 256 1.78 -4.56 12.42
N LEU A 257 2.06 -3.95 11.27
CA LEU A 257 1.52 -4.39 9.99
C LEU A 257 2.42 -5.38 9.25
N ARG A 258 3.39 -6.03 9.91
CA ARG A 258 4.31 -6.97 9.23
C ARG A 258 3.70 -8.35 9.02
N THR A 259 2.92 -8.82 9.99
CA THR A 259 2.35 -10.18 10.00
C THR A 259 1.09 -10.28 9.12
N GLY A 260 0.35 -9.18 8.99
CA GLY A 260 -0.68 -8.94 7.98
C GLY A 260 -1.89 -9.90 7.96
N PRO A 261 -2.94 -9.53 7.20
CA PRO A 261 -2.97 -8.46 6.20
C PRO A 261 -3.30 -7.05 6.75
N PRO A 262 -2.85 -5.95 6.09
CA PRO A 262 -1.83 -5.94 5.03
C PRO A 262 -0.43 -6.16 5.59
N MET A 263 0.55 -6.47 4.72
CA MET A 263 1.95 -6.75 5.06
C MET A 263 2.85 -5.57 4.66
N ILE A 264 3.09 -4.66 5.62
CA ILE A 264 3.88 -3.43 5.47
C ILE A 264 5.23 -3.57 6.19
N ASN A 265 6.25 -2.95 5.61
CA ASN A 265 7.61 -2.89 6.18
C ASN A 265 7.64 -2.14 7.52
N GLY A 266 8.61 -2.52 8.34
CA GLY A 266 8.95 -1.87 9.60
C GLY A 266 10.45 -1.70 9.75
N LEU A 267 10.91 -1.57 11.00
CA LEU A 267 12.31 -1.30 11.32
C LEU A 267 13.27 -2.46 11.05
N TYR A 268 12.77 -3.69 10.93
CA TYR A 268 13.54 -4.93 10.72
C TYR A 268 12.57 -6.11 10.55
N ASN A 269 13.13 -7.30 10.24
CA ASN A 269 12.40 -8.56 9.97
C ASN A 269 11.33 -8.39 8.87
N ASN A 270 11.75 -7.76 7.79
CA ASN A 270 10.93 -7.40 6.63
C ASN A 270 10.89 -8.52 5.57
N ASN A 271 11.27 -9.75 5.91
CA ASN A 271 11.29 -10.88 4.98
C ASN A 271 10.04 -11.77 5.09
N TYR A 272 9.68 -12.36 3.95
CA TYR A 272 8.50 -13.16 3.72
C TYR A 272 8.88 -14.38 2.87
N GLU A 273 8.48 -15.56 3.29
CA GLU A 273 8.61 -16.78 2.50
C GLU A 273 7.25 -17.15 1.92
N ILE A 274 7.20 -17.34 0.59
CA ILE A 274 6.01 -17.79 -0.13
C ILE A 274 6.22 -19.23 -0.55
N VAL A 275 5.29 -20.10 -0.16
CA VAL A 275 5.23 -21.50 -0.60
C VAL A 275 3.92 -21.72 -1.35
N GLN A 276 3.97 -22.31 -2.54
CA GLN A 276 2.80 -22.52 -3.37
C GLN A 276 2.57 -24.01 -3.66
N THR A 277 1.31 -24.39 -3.67
CA THR A 277 0.84 -25.72 -4.07
C THR A 277 -0.32 -25.56 -5.06
N ALA A 278 -0.91 -26.67 -5.51
CA ALA A 278 -2.11 -26.62 -6.36
C ALA A 278 -3.28 -25.92 -5.65
N ASP A 279 -3.40 -26.14 -4.33
CA ASP A 279 -4.62 -25.82 -3.57
C ASP A 279 -4.40 -24.74 -2.49
N TYR A 280 -3.14 -24.38 -2.19
CA TYR A 280 -2.79 -23.43 -1.14
C TYR A 280 -1.61 -22.55 -1.53
N VAL A 281 -1.62 -21.32 -1.01
CA VAL A 281 -0.45 -20.45 -0.88
C VAL A 281 -0.20 -20.23 0.60
N VAL A 282 1.03 -20.44 1.06
CA VAL A 282 1.44 -20.14 2.44
C VAL A 282 2.34 -18.92 2.41
N LEU A 283 1.98 -17.92 3.21
CA LEU A 283 2.76 -16.70 3.42
C LEU A 283 3.33 -16.77 4.83
N ARG A 284 4.63 -17.07 4.95
CA ARG A 284 5.32 -17.10 6.23
C ARG A 284 6.06 -15.78 6.44
N THR A 285 5.70 -15.06 7.50
CA THR A 285 6.33 -13.79 7.86
C THR A 285 7.51 -14.04 8.79
N GLU A 286 8.62 -13.32 8.62
CA GLU A 286 9.75 -13.40 9.56
C GLU A 286 9.33 -12.87 10.94
N MET A 287 8.79 -11.66 10.99
CA MET A 287 8.26 -11.08 12.21
C MET A 287 7.07 -11.92 12.74
N ILE A 288 7.16 -12.36 14.00
CA ILE A 288 6.20 -13.25 14.69
C ILE A 288 6.14 -14.68 14.12
N SER A 289 6.95 -15.01 13.10
CA SER A 289 7.03 -16.36 12.53
C SER A 289 5.64 -16.95 12.17
N HIS A 290 4.72 -16.09 11.72
CA HIS A 290 3.35 -16.49 11.43
C HIS A 290 3.27 -17.15 10.05
N ALA A 291 2.66 -18.33 9.98
CA ALA A 291 2.33 -18.99 8.73
C ALA A 291 0.85 -18.74 8.40
N ARG A 292 0.59 -17.83 7.45
CA ARG A 292 -0.75 -17.59 6.93
C ARG A 292 -1.03 -18.55 5.78
N VAL A 293 -1.95 -19.48 6.01
CA VAL A 293 -2.39 -20.44 4.99
C VAL A 293 -3.56 -19.85 4.21
N VAL A 294 -3.41 -19.73 2.90
CA VAL A 294 -4.41 -19.21 1.97
C VAL A 294 -4.89 -20.34 1.05
N PRO A 295 -6.05 -20.96 1.34
CA PRO A 295 -6.66 -21.92 0.43
C PRO A 295 -7.10 -21.25 -0.87
N LEU A 296 -6.97 -21.95 -1.99
CA LEU A 296 -7.29 -21.46 -3.32
C LEU A 296 -8.66 -21.96 -3.79
N ASN A 297 -9.37 -21.11 -4.55
CA ASN A 297 -10.62 -21.41 -5.25
C ASN A 297 -11.66 -22.10 -4.37
N THR A 298 -11.78 -21.65 -3.12
CA THR A 298 -12.74 -22.18 -2.15
C THR A 298 -13.60 -21.05 -1.59
N GLU A 299 -14.54 -21.40 -0.72
CA GLU A 299 -15.35 -20.44 0.03
C GLU A 299 -14.80 -20.25 1.43
N HIS A 300 -15.08 -19.10 2.04
CA HIS A 300 -14.84 -18.89 3.47
C HIS A 300 -15.74 -19.85 4.29
N LYS A 301 -15.12 -20.64 5.16
CA LYS A 301 -15.70 -21.74 5.92
C LYS A 301 -15.53 -21.58 7.44
N LEU A 302 -14.70 -20.65 7.91
CA LEU A 302 -14.31 -20.53 9.33
C LEU A 302 -15.14 -19.51 10.12
N SER A 303 -16.42 -19.30 9.76
CA SER A 303 -17.28 -18.29 10.38
C SER A 303 -17.39 -18.36 11.92
N VAL A 304 -17.11 -19.51 12.53
CA VAL A 304 -17.15 -19.72 13.98
C VAL A 304 -15.81 -19.43 14.69
N TYR A 305 -14.68 -19.57 14.00
CA TYR A 305 -13.35 -19.58 14.64
C TYR A 305 -12.63 -18.23 14.67
N ALA A 306 -13.14 -17.21 13.95
CA ALA A 306 -12.63 -15.83 13.87
C ALA A 306 -11.10 -15.70 14.10
N PRO A 307 -10.26 -16.21 13.17
CA PRO A 307 -8.82 -16.28 13.35
C PRO A 307 -8.20 -14.90 13.62
N MET A 308 -7.05 -14.86 14.32
CA MET A 308 -6.39 -13.60 14.69
C MET A 308 -6.22 -12.67 13.49
N PHE A 309 -5.71 -13.16 12.36
CA PHE A 309 -5.49 -12.38 11.13
C PHE A 309 -6.58 -12.59 10.08
N GLY A 310 -7.76 -13.04 10.51
CA GLY A 310 -8.88 -13.35 9.63
C GLY A 310 -8.72 -14.65 8.86
N GLU A 311 -9.76 -14.96 8.09
CA GLU A 311 -9.81 -16.08 7.17
C GLU A 311 -9.51 -15.59 5.76
N SER A 312 -8.38 -16.03 5.19
CA SER A 312 -7.96 -15.70 3.83
C SER A 312 -8.41 -16.77 2.84
N VAL A 313 -8.87 -16.36 1.67
CA VAL A 313 -9.16 -17.23 0.51
C VAL A 313 -8.56 -16.58 -0.73
N GLY A 314 -7.88 -17.37 -1.55
CA GLY A 314 -7.22 -16.89 -2.76
C GLY A 314 -7.85 -17.40 -4.06
N HIS A 315 -7.69 -16.64 -5.12
CA HIS A 315 -7.99 -17.06 -6.50
C HIS A 315 -7.04 -16.35 -7.47
N TRP A 316 -6.96 -16.84 -8.71
CA TRP A 316 -6.12 -16.23 -9.74
C TRP A 316 -6.96 -15.41 -10.71
N GLU A 317 -6.54 -14.16 -10.96
CA GLU A 317 -7.05 -13.29 -12.02
C GLU A 317 -5.94 -13.07 -13.05
N GLY A 318 -5.95 -13.88 -14.12
CA GLY A 318 -4.80 -13.95 -15.02
C GLY A 318 -3.54 -14.36 -14.26
N ASP A 319 -2.57 -13.45 -14.20
CA ASP A 319 -1.26 -13.64 -13.57
C ASP A 319 -1.15 -13.02 -12.16
N THR A 320 -2.25 -12.53 -11.63
CA THR A 320 -2.33 -11.95 -10.29
C THR A 320 -2.98 -12.94 -9.34
N LEU A 321 -2.30 -13.24 -8.22
CA LEU A 321 -2.94 -13.91 -7.09
C LEU A 321 -3.73 -12.85 -6.31
N VAL A 322 -5.04 -13.04 -6.19
CA VAL A 322 -5.92 -12.20 -5.38
C VAL A 322 -6.28 -12.96 -4.11
N VAL A 323 -6.07 -12.35 -2.96
CA VAL A 323 -6.41 -12.91 -1.65
C VAL A 323 -7.44 -12.01 -0.98
N VAL A 324 -8.60 -12.56 -0.64
CA VAL A 324 -9.63 -11.87 0.12
C VAL A 324 -9.61 -12.41 1.54
N THR A 325 -9.50 -11.52 2.52
CA THR A 325 -9.51 -11.85 3.94
C THR A 325 -10.69 -11.18 4.63
N THR A 326 -11.46 -11.97 5.38
CA THR A 326 -12.61 -11.52 6.19
C THR A 326 -12.58 -12.21 7.56
N ASN A 327 -13.62 -12.03 8.39
CA ASN A 327 -13.79 -12.80 9.63
C ASN A 327 -12.61 -12.64 10.61
N PHE A 328 -12.14 -11.41 10.75
CA PHE A 328 -11.08 -11.04 11.68
C PHE A 328 -11.51 -11.24 13.13
N SER A 329 -10.58 -11.69 13.98
CA SER A 329 -10.77 -11.64 15.43
C SER A 329 -11.10 -10.21 15.90
N PRO A 330 -11.98 -10.03 16.90
CA PRO A 330 -12.20 -8.73 17.54
C PRO A 330 -10.91 -8.06 18.06
N MET A 331 -9.85 -8.86 18.31
CA MET A 331 -8.55 -8.32 18.71
C MET A 331 -7.88 -7.47 17.61
N GLN A 332 -8.27 -7.61 16.35
CA GLN A 332 -7.79 -6.76 15.26
C GLN A 332 -8.23 -5.29 15.41
N GLU A 333 -9.24 -5.00 16.23
CA GLU A 333 -9.55 -3.62 16.57
C GLU A 333 -8.43 -2.95 17.41
N GLU A 334 -7.51 -3.73 17.98
CA GLU A 334 -6.31 -3.24 18.70
C GLU A 334 -5.03 -3.24 17.85
N ALA A 335 -5.10 -3.70 16.59
CA ALA A 335 -3.97 -3.67 15.68
C ALA A 335 -3.65 -2.23 15.22
N ALA A 336 -2.49 -2.05 14.58
CA ALA A 336 -2.05 -0.73 14.08
C ALA A 336 -3.05 -0.13 13.07
N ILE A 337 -3.68 -0.99 12.27
CA ILE A 337 -4.87 -0.68 11.48
C ILE A 337 -6.01 -1.43 12.14
N SER A 338 -6.92 -0.70 12.80
CA SER A 338 -8.09 -1.31 13.44
C SER A 338 -9.06 -1.85 12.39
N LEU A 339 -9.34 -3.15 12.45
CA LEU A 339 -10.37 -3.80 11.64
C LEU A 339 -11.42 -4.43 12.56
N THR A 340 -12.69 -4.23 12.23
CA THR A 340 -13.80 -4.95 12.85
C THR A 340 -13.87 -6.38 12.35
N THR A 341 -14.68 -7.21 13.01
CA THR A 341 -14.99 -8.58 12.53
C THR A 341 -15.68 -8.61 11.15
N LYS A 342 -16.22 -7.48 10.72
CA LYS A 342 -16.85 -7.28 9.40
C LYS A 342 -15.92 -6.62 8.39
N GLY A 343 -14.72 -6.23 8.80
CA GLY A 343 -13.72 -5.67 7.92
C GLY A 343 -13.32 -6.67 6.84
N ARG A 344 -12.93 -6.13 5.69
CA ARG A 344 -12.48 -6.90 4.54
C ARG A 344 -11.17 -6.33 4.01
N VAL A 345 -10.22 -7.21 3.76
CA VAL A 345 -8.95 -6.85 3.12
C VAL A 345 -8.81 -7.65 1.83
N ILE A 346 -8.53 -6.94 0.73
CA ILE A 346 -8.17 -7.56 -0.55
C ILE A 346 -6.69 -7.32 -0.76
N GLU A 347 -5.94 -8.35 -1.10
CA GLU A 347 -4.54 -8.28 -1.46
C GLU A 347 -4.35 -8.80 -2.88
N ARG A 348 -3.42 -8.21 -3.63
CA ARG A 348 -3.06 -8.63 -4.98
C ARG A 348 -1.55 -8.80 -5.03
N PHE A 349 -1.09 -9.93 -5.56
CA PHE A 349 0.32 -10.24 -5.76
C PHE A 349 0.56 -10.48 -7.24
N THR A 350 1.35 -9.59 -7.86
CA THR A 350 1.68 -9.67 -9.29
C THR A 350 3.20 -9.68 -9.44
N ARG A 351 3.77 -10.77 -9.94
CA ARG A 351 5.20 -10.84 -10.24
C ARG A 351 5.48 -10.10 -11.55
N VAL A 352 6.23 -9.01 -11.47
CA VAL A 352 6.49 -8.09 -12.60
C VAL A 352 7.93 -8.16 -13.12
N SER A 353 8.84 -8.77 -12.36
CA SER A 353 10.16 -9.20 -12.84
C SER A 353 10.62 -10.45 -12.07
N ASP A 354 11.81 -10.96 -12.41
CA ASP A 354 12.43 -12.03 -11.65
C ASP A 354 12.72 -11.61 -10.20
N GLU A 355 12.95 -10.31 -9.98
CA GLU A 355 13.34 -9.69 -8.71
C GLU A 355 12.19 -9.00 -7.97
N GLN A 356 10.98 -8.89 -8.55
CA GLN A 356 9.92 -8.07 -7.97
C GLN A 356 8.52 -8.68 -8.07
N ILE A 357 7.83 -8.70 -6.94
CA ILE A 357 6.38 -8.82 -6.82
C ILE A 357 5.84 -7.44 -6.41
N ILE A 358 4.86 -6.93 -7.16
CA ILE A 358 4.02 -5.82 -6.71
C ILE A 358 2.94 -6.41 -5.80
N TYR A 359 2.92 -5.93 -4.57
CA TYR A 359 1.91 -6.24 -3.58
C TYR A 359 1.01 -5.04 -3.39
N GLU A 360 -0.27 -5.23 -3.70
CA GLU A 360 -1.31 -4.21 -3.54
C GLU A 360 -2.29 -4.66 -2.47
N PHE A 361 -2.88 -3.73 -1.74
CA PHE A 361 -3.91 -4.03 -0.76
C PHE A 361 -5.01 -2.98 -0.74
N THR A 362 -6.24 -3.42 -0.45
CA THR A 362 -7.40 -2.56 -0.21
C THR A 362 -8.02 -2.93 1.11
N ILE A 363 -8.26 -1.94 1.96
CA ILE A 363 -8.97 -2.09 3.23
C ILE A 363 -10.36 -1.49 3.10
N ASP A 364 -11.37 -2.28 3.46
CA ASP A 364 -12.78 -1.95 3.40
C ASP A 364 -13.42 -2.25 4.76
N ASP A 365 -13.55 -1.20 5.58
CA ASP A 365 -14.26 -1.24 6.85
C ASP A 365 -14.93 0.12 7.15
N PRO A 366 -16.21 0.29 6.77
CA PRO A 366 -16.91 1.57 6.94
C PRO A 366 -17.17 1.92 8.42
N ALA A 367 -16.95 0.99 9.36
CA ALA A 367 -17.08 1.30 10.78
C ALA A 367 -15.99 2.29 11.23
N TYR A 368 -14.77 2.18 10.69
CA TYR A 368 -13.64 3.04 11.08
C TYR A 368 -13.11 3.97 10.00
N TYR A 369 -13.44 3.73 8.72
CA TYR A 369 -12.95 4.51 7.59
C TYR A 369 -14.09 5.22 6.85
N THR A 370 -13.80 6.38 6.27
CA THR A 370 -14.79 7.14 5.46
C THR A 370 -14.96 6.59 4.06
N GLN A 371 -13.99 5.83 3.56
CA GLN A 371 -13.98 5.13 2.29
C GLN A 371 -13.06 3.90 2.37
N PRO A 372 -13.23 2.89 1.48
CA PRO A 372 -12.16 1.95 1.22
C PRO A 372 -10.89 2.69 0.80
N TRP A 373 -9.74 2.19 1.19
CA TRP A 373 -8.46 2.81 0.89
C TRP A 373 -7.44 1.79 0.46
N HIS A 374 -6.46 2.25 -0.31
CA HIS A 374 -5.58 1.41 -1.10
C HIS A 374 -4.12 1.81 -0.96
N GLY A 375 -3.26 0.80 -0.95
CA GLY A 375 -1.84 1.00 -1.03
C GLY A 375 -1.14 -0.10 -1.81
N GLU A 376 0.10 0.18 -2.17
CA GLU A 376 0.97 -0.70 -2.94
C GLU A 376 2.41 -0.59 -2.44
N LEU A 377 3.14 -1.70 -2.52
CA LEU A 377 4.57 -1.75 -2.22
C LEU A 377 5.25 -2.92 -2.93
N SER A 378 6.58 -2.89 -2.93
CA SER A 378 7.42 -3.88 -3.60
C SER A 378 7.82 -4.97 -2.63
N PHE A 379 7.70 -6.21 -3.07
CA PHE A 379 8.36 -7.37 -2.49
C PHE A 379 9.52 -7.71 -3.42
N LEU A 380 10.75 -7.53 -2.94
CA LEU A 380 11.99 -7.72 -3.70
C LEU A 380 12.58 -9.09 -3.38
N ALA A 381 13.01 -9.83 -4.40
CA ALA A 381 13.64 -11.14 -4.21
C ALA A 381 14.89 -11.01 -3.34
N THR A 382 15.11 -11.98 -2.46
CA THR A 382 16.29 -12.02 -1.59
C THR A 382 16.76 -13.44 -1.35
N ASP A 383 18.09 -13.60 -1.23
CA ASP A 383 18.72 -14.85 -0.81
C ASP A 383 18.73 -15.03 0.72
N SER A 384 18.24 -14.01 1.45
CA SER A 384 18.06 -14.09 2.90
C SER A 384 17.10 -15.23 3.25
N LYS A 385 17.37 -15.87 4.39
CA LYS A 385 16.47 -16.89 4.94
C LYS A 385 15.53 -16.24 5.93
N VAL A 386 14.29 -16.74 6.00
CA VAL A 386 13.37 -16.40 7.08
C VAL A 386 13.77 -17.19 8.33
N TYR A 387 14.23 -16.48 9.36
CA TYR A 387 14.61 -17.05 10.65
C TYR A 387 13.44 -17.01 11.65
N GLU A 388 13.63 -17.70 12.77
CA GLU A 388 12.71 -17.66 13.90
C GLU A 388 12.71 -16.27 14.55
N PHE A 389 11.52 -15.77 14.87
CA PHE A 389 11.32 -14.58 15.68
C PHE A 389 10.86 -14.98 17.09
N ALA A 390 11.85 -15.17 17.96
CA ALA A 390 11.70 -15.60 19.34
C ALA A 390 11.21 -14.45 20.25
N CYS A 391 9.96 -13.99 20.05
CA CYS A 391 9.42 -12.81 20.74
C CYS A 391 9.22 -13.01 22.26
N HIS A 392 8.91 -14.24 22.69
CA HIS A 392 8.63 -14.52 24.09
C HIS A 392 9.90 -14.78 24.90
N GLU A 393 10.96 -15.21 24.23
CA GLU A 393 12.27 -15.50 24.77
C GLU A 393 12.95 -14.20 25.23
N GLY A 394 12.94 -13.96 26.54
CA GLY A 394 13.50 -12.74 27.13
C GLY A 394 12.49 -11.59 27.29
N ASN A 395 11.20 -11.81 27.03
CA ASN A 395 10.16 -10.81 27.27
C ASN A 395 9.76 -10.77 28.76
N TYR A 396 10.62 -10.16 29.58
CA TYR A 396 10.41 -10.01 31.03
C TYR A 396 9.62 -8.76 31.41
N ALA A 397 9.25 -7.92 30.44
CA ALA A 397 8.63 -6.62 30.67
C ALA A 397 7.39 -6.74 31.58
N MET A 398 6.56 -7.75 31.34
CA MET A 398 5.36 -7.99 32.14
C MET A 398 5.67 -8.23 33.62
N SER A 399 6.61 -9.14 33.89
CA SER A 399 7.03 -9.44 35.26
C SER A 399 7.64 -8.22 35.96
N GLY A 400 8.42 -7.42 35.22
CA GLY A 400 9.02 -6.19 35.72
C GLY A 400 7.98 -5.12 36.07
N ILE A 401 6.97 -4.92 35.21
CA ILE A 401 5.87 -3.98 35.45
C ILE A 401 5.09 -4.37 36.71
N LEU A 402 4.72 -5.65 36.85
CA LEU A 402 3.98 -6.14 38.01
C LEU A 402 4.79 -6.02 39.31
N ALA A 403 6.09 -6.33 39.26
CA ALA A 403 7.00 -6.14 40.40
C ALA A 403 7.11 -4.65 40.81
N GLY A 404 7.21 -3.75 39.83
CA GLY A 404 7.20 -2.31 40.05
C GLY A 404 5.92 -1.83 40.73
N ALA A 405 4.76 -2.31 40.28
CA ALA A 405 3.47 -1.98 40.91
C ALA A 405 3.38 -2.47 42.37
N ARG A 406 3.81 -3.71 42.66
CA ARG A 406 3.86 -4.22 44.06
C ARG A 406 4.80 -3.39 44.93
N ARG A 407 5.93 -2.93 44.36
CA ARG A 407 6.87 -2.08 45.09
C ARG A 407 6.25 -0.74 45.44
N GLN A 408 5.52 -0.12 44.51
CA GLN A 408 4.81 1.13 44.75
C GLN A 408 3.78 0.99 45.88
N GLU A 409 2.94 -0.05 45.85
CA GLU A 409 1.95 -0.31 46.92
C GLU A 409 2.60 -0.46 48.29
N HIS A 410 3.73 -1.18 48.36
CA HIS A 410 4.50 -1.30 49.59
C HIS A 410 5.00 0.06 50.09
N ASP A 411 5.58 0.87 49.21
CA ASP A 411 6.11 2.19 49.58
C ASP A 411 5.01 3.18 49.99
N GLU A 412 3.78 3.02 49.48
CA GLU A 412 2.60 3.80 49.91
C GLU A 412 2.09 3.39 51.29
N GLN A 413 2.15 2.10 51.66
CA GLN A 413 1.76 1.61 52.99
C GLN A 413 2.73 2.04 54.11
N GLN A 414 3.95 2.43 53.76
CA GLN A 414 4.97 2.88 54.71
C GLN A 414 4.92 4.40 54.97
N LYS A 415 4.08 5.15 54.23
CA LYS A 415 3.82 6.58 54.44
C LYS A 415 2.63 6.77 55.37
#